data_AF-A0A7C1ZSD4-F1
#
_entry.id   AF-A0A7C1ZSD4-F1
#
_cell.length_a   1.000
_cell.length_b   1.000
_cell.length_c   1.000
_cell.angle_alpha   90.00
_cell.angle_beta   90.00
_cell.angle_gamma   90.00
#
_symmetry.space_group_name_H-M   'P 1'
#
loop_
_entity.id
_entity.type
_entity.pdbx_description
1 polymer ?
#
loop_
_entity_poly.entity_id
_entity_poly.type
_entity_poly.pdbx_seq_one_letter_code
_entity_poly.pdbx_strand_id
1 'polypeptide(L)'
;MYKTIGYELNVFSSAMKVNTQYMHSIWFDVLLDKKVTREDVEYSFWRNPRVAVTHKKSANLIFSFGRDHGHYGRILNQTVVVLPTLHVRNEKEVIGFCFTPQDGNSLLSSIAAIEWFLYPQEYRERLRCLGPFLMQEV
;
A
#
# COMPACT_ATOMS: atom_id res chain seq x y z
N MET A 1 9.53 4.24 14.68
CA MET A 1 8.80 4.88 13.57
C MET A 1 7.56 5.61 14.08
N TYR A 2 6.52 4.96 14.62
CA TYR A 2 5.30 5.70 15.06
C TYR A 2 5.51 6.68 16.22
N LYS A 3 6.41 6.36 17.17
CA LYS A 3 6.74 7.27 18.27
C LYS A 3 7.32 8.61 17.80
N THR A 4 7.99 8.66 16.64
CA THR A 4 8.58 9.92 16.12
C THR A 4 7.53 10.89 15.61
N ILE A 5 6.29 10.43 15.42
CA ILE A 5 5.13 11.26 15.03
C ILE A 5 4.07 11.31 16.15
N GLY A 6 4.44 10.96 17.40
CA GLY A 6 3.57 11.09 18.57
C GLY A 6 2.55 9.97 18.77
N TYR A 7 2.68 8.84 18.06
CA TYR A 7 1.76 7.71 18.19
C TYR A 7 2.41 6.51 18.89
N GLU A 8 1.70 5.96 19.88
CA GLU A 8 1.99 4.65 20.46
C GLU A 8 0.94 3.65 19.98
N LEU A 9 1.33 2.82 19.02
CA LEU A 9 0.45 1.80 18.43
C LEU A 9 0.87 0.41 18.92
N ASN A 10 -0.12 -0.44 19.21
CA ASN A 10 0.10 -1.85 19.51
C ASN A 10 0.33 -2.63 18.20
N VAL A 11 1.55 -2.54 17.67
CA VAL A 11 1.93 -3.19 16.41
C VAL A 11 2.81 -4.40 16.71
N PHE A 12 2.37 -5.56 16.22
CA PHE A 12 3.13 -6.80 16.22
C PHE A 12 3.27 -7.31 14.79
N SER A 13 4.42 -7.89 14.44
CA SER A 13 4.61 -8.56 13.17
C SER A 13 5.56 -9.74 13.30
N SER A 14 5.37 -10.72 12.43
CA SER A 14 6.27 -11.86 12.25
C SER A 14 6.51 -12.07 10.76
N ALA A 15 7.66 -12.64 10.39
CA ALA A 15 8.02 -12.83 9.00
C ALA A 15 8.54 -14.26 8.74
N MET A 16 8.30 -14.74 7.53
CA MET A 16 8.90 -15.95 6.99
C MET A 16 9.44 -15.68 5.59
N LYS A 17 10.48 -16.42 5.21
CA LYS A 17 11.04 -16.39 3.86
C LYS A 17 10.59 -17.62 3.09
N VAL A 18 10.07 -17.41 1.89
CA VAL A 18 9.65 -18.46 0.96
C VAL A 18 10.37 -18.30 -0.38
N ASN A 19 10.43 -19.37 -1.18
CA ASN A 19 11.16 -19.41 -2.45
C ASN A 19 10.38 -18.72 -3.58
N THR A 20 10.17 -17.41 -3.47
CA THR A 20 9.57 -16.55 -4.50
C THR A 20 10.42 -15.30 -4.72
N GLN A 21 10.48 -14.84 -5.96
CA GLN A 21 11.16 -13.59 -6.34
C GLN A 21 10.19 -12.48 -6.72
N TYR A 22 8.87 -12.73 -6.71
CA TYR A 22 7.90 -11.77 -7.23
C TYR A 22 7.67 -10.60 -6.28
N MET A 23 6.94 -10.84 -5.18
CA MET A 23 6.53 -9.79 -4.26
C MET A 23 6.49 -10.29 -2.83
N HIS A 24 6.66 -9.37 -1.87
CA HIS A 24 6.26 -9.63 -0.50
C HIS A 24 4.73 -9.67 -0.39
N SER A 25 4.28 -10.51 0.53
CA SER A 25 2.88 -10.73 0.86
C SER A 25 2.66 -10.39 2.32
N ILE A 26 1.61 -9.64 2.61
CA ILE A 26 1.27 -9.23 3.97
C ILE A 26 -0.18 -9.64 4.23
N TRP A 27 -0.36 -10.45 5.28
CA TRP A 27 -1.64 -10.60 5.92
C TRP A 27 -1.72 -9.57 7.05
N PHE A 28 -2.78 -8.77 7.06
CA PHE A 28 -2.98 -7.74 8.06
C PHE A 28 -4.27 -7.98 8.84
N ASP A 29 -4.23 -7.59 10.11
CA ASP A 29 -5.35 -7.61 11.04
C ASP A 29 -5.25 -6.32 11.88
N VAL A 30 -6.25 -5.44 11.74
CA VAL A 30 -6.24 -4.10 12.30
C VAL A 30 -7.55 -3.84 13.05
N LEU A 31 -7.44 -3.67 14.37
CA LEU A 31 -8.54 -3.23 15.21
C LEU A 31 -8.67 -1.69 15.19
N LEU A 32 -9.88 -1.20 14.91
CA LEU A 32 -10.22 0.22 14.85
C LEU A 32 -11.01 0.68 16.09
N ASP A 33 -10.91 1.96 16.40
CA ASP A 33 -11.66 2.62 17.47
C ASP A 33 -13.14 2.83 17.10
N LYS A 34 -13.39 3.10 15.81
CA LYS A 34 -14.69 3.41 15.22
C LYS A 34 -15.27 2.20 14.50
N LYS A 35 -16.62 2.16 14.45
CA LYS A 35 -17.33 1.19 13.63
C LYS A 35 -17.13 1.50 12.15
N VAL A 36 -16.91 0.46 11.35
CA VAL A 36 -16.75 0.52 9.89
C VAL A 36 -17.48 -0.64 9.23
N THR A 37 -17.89 -0.44 7.98
CA THR A 37 -18.35 -1.51 7.09
C THR A 37 -17.23 -1.96 6.17
N ARG A 38 -17.42 -3.10 5.47
CA ARG A 38 -16.46 -3.56 4.46
C ARG A 38 -16.35 -2.54 3.33
N GLU A 39 -17.48 -1.95 2.95
CA GLU A 39 -17.60 -0.94 1.89
C GLU A 39 -16.86 0.35 2.26
N ASP A 40 -16.93 0.79 3.53
CA ASP A 40 -16.17 1.96 4.01
C ASP A 40 -14.65 1.75 3.89
N VAL A 41 -14.20 0.54 4.20
CA VAL A 41 -12.78 0.17 4.13
C VAL A 41 -12.32 0.05 2.67
N GLU A 42 -13.09 -0.61 1.82
CA GLU A 42 -12.83 -0.71 0.38
C GLU A 42 -12.75 0.69 -0.25
N TYR A 43 -13.71 1.57 0.05
CA TYR A 43 -13.69 2.96 -0.38
C TYR A 43 -12.47 3.72 0.13
N SER A 44 -12.04 3.47 1.37
CA SER A 44 -10.86 4.10 1.97
C SER A 44 -9.56 3.68 1.28
N PHE A 45 -9.45 2.41 0.85
CA PHE A 45 -8.33 1.97 0.02
C PHE A 45 -8.40 2.59 -1.38
N TRP A 46 -9.57 2.56 -2.01
CA TRP A 46 -9.76 3.10 -3.35
C TRP A 46 -9.46 4.61 -3.43
N ARG A 47 -9.94 5.42 -2.48
CA ARG A 47 -9.70 6.88 -2.51
C ARG A 47 -8.26 7.31 -2.24
N ASN A 48 -7.39 6.39 -1.78
CA ASN A 48 -6.01 6.72 -1.45
C ASN A 48 -5.10 6.41 -2.64
N PRO A 49 -4.58 7.42 -3.36
CA PRO A 49 -3.80 7.20 -4.58
C PRO A 49 -2.48 6.44 -4.32
N ARG A 50 -2.01 6.34 -3.07
CA ARG A 50 -0.80 5.58 -2.72
C ARG A 50 -1.08 4.09 -2.57
N VAL A 51 -2.33 3.67 -2.56
CA VAL A 51 -2.79 2.29 -2.45
C VAL A 51 -3.40 1.89 -3.77
N ALA A 52 -2.85 0.86 -4.42
CA ALA A 52 -3.54 0.21 -5.52
C ALA A 52 -4.48 -0.85 -4.96
N VAL A 53 -5.59 -1.10 -5.63
CA VAL A 53 -6.48 -2.23 -5.33
C VAL A 53 -6.40 -3.28 -6.44
N THR A 54 -6.76 -4.52 -6.13
CA THR A 54 -6.82 -5.59 -7.13
C THR A 54 -7.82 -6.67 -6.76
N HIS A 55 -8.36 -7.33 -7.78
CA HIS A 55 -9.07 -8.60 -7.65
C HIS A 55 -8.18 -9.83 -7.89
N LYS A 56 -6.91 -9.61 -8.31
CA LYS A 56 -5.93 -10.68 -8.55
C LYS A 56 -5.43 -11.22 -7.22
N LYS A 57 -5.47 -12.55 -7.06
CA LYS A 57 -5.09 -13.23 -5.80
C LYS A 57 -3.65 -13.74 -5.78
N SER A 58 -2.86 -13.48 -6.82
CA SER A 58 -1.52 -14.07 -6.95
C SER A 58 -0.47 -13.03 -7.34
N ALA A 59 0.71 -13.14 -6.70
CA ALA A 59 1.82 -12.21 -6.91
C ALA A 59 2.30 -12.18 -8.36
N ASN A 60 2.26 -13.30 -9.08
CA ASN A 60 2.72 -13.39 -10.48
C ASN A 60 1.85 -12.56 -11.43
N LEU A 61 0.53 -12.49 -11.23
CA LEU A 61 -0.35 -11.67 -12.07
C LEU A 61 -0.13 -10.18 -11.84
N ILE A 62 0.06 -9.78 -10.59
CA ILE A 62 0.36 -8.40 -10.18
C ILE A 62 1.75 -7.99 -10.68
N PHE A 63 2.73 -8.90 -10.57
CA PHE A 63 4.07 -8.68 -11.09
C PHE A 63 4.06 -8.54 -12.62
N SER A 64 3.32 -9.38 -13.34
CA SER A 64 3.15 -9.25 -14.80
C SER A 64 2.52 -7.91 -15.17
N PHE A 65 1.46 -7.50 -14.47
CA PHE A 65 0.86 -6.19 -14.71
C PHE A 65 1.86 -5.05 -14.53
N GLY A 66 2.66 -5.11 -13.46
CA GLY A 66 3.74 -4.15 -13.22
C GLY A 66 4.73 -4.11 -14.37
N ARG A 67 5.11 -5.27 -14.94
CA ARG A 67 6.00 -5.35 -16.11
C ARG A 67 5.42 -4.74 -17.38
N ASP A 68 4.13 -4.97 -17.62
CA ASP A 68 3.46 -4.58 -18.87
C ASP A 68 3.03 -3.10 -18.87
N HIS A 69 2.63 -2.57 -17.71
CA HIS A 69 1.99 -1.25 -17.59
C HIS A 69 2.74 -0.28 -16.68
N GLY A 70 3.64 -0.78 -15.82
CA GLY A 70 4.39 0.04 -14.88
C GLY A 70 5.53 0.81 -15.53
N HIS A 71 5.85 1.97 -14.95
CA HIS A 71 7.00 2.75 -15.39
C HIS A 71 8.30 1.96 -15.18
N TYR A 72 9.00 1.63 -16.28
CA TYR A 72 10.11 0.67 -16.29
C TYR A 72 9.78 -0.66 -15.62
N GLY A 73 8.54 -1.13 -15.76
CA GLY A 73 8.08 -2.40 -15.21
C GLY A 73 7.80 -2.38 -13.70
N ARG A 74 7.60 -1.20 -13.09
CA ARG A 74 7.41 -1.04 -11.64
C ARG A 74 6.05 -0.47 -11.27
N ILE A 75 5.53 -0.94 -10.13
CA ILE A 75 4.39 -0.34 -9.43
C ILE A 75 4.95 0.52 -8.30
N LEU A 76 4.64 1.83 -8.30
CA LEU A 76 5.17 2.78 -7.31
C LEU A 76 4.26 2.95 -6.09
N ASN A 77 3.03 2.42 -6.14
CA ASN A 77 2.12 2.38 -5.00
C ASN A 77 2.80 1.72 -3.79
N GLN A 78 2.44 2.17 -2.58
CA GLN A 78 3.01 1.63 -1.35
C GLN A 78 2.62 0.17 -1.12
N THR A 79 1.42 -0.20 -1.58
CA THR A 79 0.87 -1.55 -1.49
C THR A 79 -0.21 -1.77 -2.53
N VAL A 80 -0.48 -3.04 -2.83
CA VAL A 80 -1.59 -3.50 -3.68
C VAL A 80 -2.52 -4.36 -2.82
N VAL A 81 -3.69 -3.84 -2.45
CA VAL A 81 -4.67 -4.52 -1.58
C VAL A 81 -5.56 -5.46 -2.40
N VAL A 82 -5.72 -6.70 -1.93
CA VAL A 82 -6.53 -7.72 -2.59
C VAL A 82 -7.97 -7.66 -2.07
N LEU A 83 -8.85 -6.90 -2.73
CA LEU A 83 -10.22 -6.62 -2.26
C LEU A 83 -11.05 -7.89 -1.94
N PRO A 84 -10.94 -8.99 -2.71
CA PRO A 84 -11.65 -10.23 -2.38
C PRO A 84 -11.25 -10.89 -1.06
N THR A 85 -10.16 -10.46 -0.42
CA THR A 85 -9.71 -10.98 0.89
C THR A 85 -10.14 -10.12 2.06
N LEU A 86 -10.79 -8.98 1.79
CA LEU A 86 -11.14 -8.00 2.81
C LEU A 86 -12.35 -8.47 3.62
N HIS A 87 -12.18 -8.53 4.93
CA HIS A 87 -13.22 -8.86 5.90
C HIS A 87 -13.27 -7.82 7.00
N VAL A 88 -14.48 -7.49 7.44
CA VAL A 88 -14.72 -6.69 8.65
C VAL A 88 -15.42 -7.57 9.67
N ARG A 89 -14.78 -7.80 10.82
CA ARG A 89 -15.31 -8.57 11.94
C ARG A 89 -15.73 -7.62 13.06
N ASN A 90 -16.87 -7.90 13.69
CA ASN A 90 -17.42 -7.12 14.82
C ASN A 90 -17.51 -5.61 14.55
N GLU A 91 -17.73 -5.22 13.29
CA GLU A 91 -17.78 -3.82 12.82
C GLU A 91 -16.52 -3.00 13.12
N LYS A 92 -15.41 -3.58 13.60
CA LYS A 92 -14.24 -2.82 14.06
C LYS A 92 -12.89 -3.42 13.70
N GLU A 93 -12.86 -4.67 13.27
CA GLU A 93 -11.61 -5.38 12.99
C GLU A 93 -11.52 -5.65 11.50
N VAL A 94 -10.48 -5.11 10.87
CA VAL A 94 -10.26 -5.20 9.43
C VAL A 94 -9.16 -6.22 9.17
N ILE A 95 -9.53 -7.30 8.49
CA ILE A 95 -8.63 -8.39 8.14
C ILE A 95 -8.51 -8.42 6.62
N GLY A 96 -7.30 -8.60 6.12
CA GLY A 96 -7.11 -8.74 4.68
C GLY A 96 -5.69 -9.09 4.28
N PHE A 97 -5.48 -9.04 2.97
CA PHE A 97 -4.21 -9.39 2.37
C PHE A 97 -3.80 -8.35 1.33
N CYS A 98 -2.51 -8.05 1.30
CA CYS A 98 -1.94 -7.17 0.28
C CYS A 98 -0.54 -7.64 -0.15
N PHE A 99 -0.13 -7.15 -1.32
CA PHE A 99 1.22 -7.32 -1.81
C PHE A 99 2.00 -6.02 -1.67
N THR A 100 3.31 -6.14 -1.52
CA THR A 100 4.22 -5.00 -1.56
C THR A 100 5.07 -5.08 -2.82
N PRO A 101 5.01 -4.10 -3.73
CA PRO A 101 5.91 -4.03 -4.87
C PRO A 101 7.28 -3.48 -4.41
N GLN A 102 8.10 -4.33 -3.79
CA GLN A 102 9.33 -3.91 -3.07
C GLN A 102 10.36 -3.18 -3.95
N ASP A 103 10.35 -3.41 -5.26
CA ASP A 103 11.26 -2.78 -6.21
C ASP A 103 10.83 -1.34 -6.59
N GLY A 104 9.60 -0.93 -6.27
CA GLY A 104 9.02 0.34 -6.68
C GLY A 104 8.53 1.23 -5.53
N ASN A 105 7.95 0.67 -4.47
CA ASN A 105 7.34 1.45 -3.40
C ASN A 105 8.32 2.37 -2.66
N SER A 106 9.57 1.93 -2.50
CA SER A 106 10.63 2.65 -1.81
C SER A 106 11.11 3.87 -2.59
N LEU A 107 10.98 3.87 -3.92
CA LEU A 107 11.33 5.04 -4.75
C LEU A 107 10.42 6.23 -4.43
N LEU A 108 9.11 6.01 -4.34
CA LEU A 108 8.15 7.06 -3.99
C LEU A 108 8.47 7.67 -2.62
N SER A 109 8.75 6.81 -1.62
CA SER A 109 9.08 7.25 -0.27
C SER A 109 10.40 8.02 -0.21
N SER A 110 11.39 7.61 -1.01
CA SER A 110 12.70 8.27 -1.06
C SER A 110 12.61 9.65 -1.70
N ILE A 111 11.89 9.77 -2.83
CA ILE A 111 11.63 11.06 -3.47
C ILE A 111 10.85 11.96 -2.52
N ALA A 112 9.80 11.44 -1.86
CA ALA A 112 9.01 12.21 -0.90
C ALA A 112 9.83 12.72 0.29
N ALA A 113 10.76 11.92 0.80
CA ALA A 113 11.65 12.33 1.89
C ALA A 113 12.61 13.45 1.46
N ILE A 114 13.21 13.34 0.26
CA ILE A 114 14.12 14.36 -0.28
C ILE A 114 13.37 15.66 -0.56
N GLU A 115 12.21 15.59 -1.22
CA GLU A 115 11.36 16.75 -1.51
C GLU A 115 10.91 17.45 -0.22
N TRP A 116 10.55 16.68 0.81
CA TRP A 116 10.19 17.26 2.11
C TRP A 116 11.38 17.93 2.81
N PHE A 117 12.57 17.34 2.72
CA PHE A 117 13.77 17.88 3.34
C PHE A 117 14.24 19.17 2.64
N LEU A 118 14.24 19.20 1.31
CA LEU A 118 14.71 20.35 0.52
C LEU A 118 13.65 21.45 0.40
N TYR A 119 12.37 21.07 0.24
CA TYR A 119 11.26 21.98 -0.06
C TYR A 119 10.07 21.74 0.88
N PRO A 120 10.22 21.93 2.20
CA PRO A 120 9.22 21.53 3.20
C PRO A 120 7.84 22.15 3.02
N GLN A 121 7.74 23.32 2.37
CA GLN A 121 6.47 24.01 2.11
C GLN A 121 5.83 23.62 0.76
N GLU A 122 6.62 23.14 -0.20
CA GLU A 122 6.19 22.88 -1.58
C GLU A 122 6.18 21.40 -1.96
N TYR A 123 6.76 20.52 -1.11
CA TYR A 123 7.00 19.11 -1.45
C TYR A 123 5.75 18.39 -1.99
N ARG A 124 4.55 18.72 -1.48
CA ARG A 124 3.31 18.12 -1.96
C ARG A 124 2.98 18.48 -3.40
N GLU A 125 3.24 19.73 -3.79
CA GLU A 125 3.03 20.20 -5.15
C GLU A 125 4.05 19.55 -6.09
N ARG A 126 5.32 19.51 -5.66
CA ARG A 126 6.41 18.88 -6.41
C ARG A 126 6.17 17.40 -6.66
N LEU A 127 5.62 16.69 -5.67
CA LEU A 127 5.27 15.26 -5.81
C LEU A 127 4.10 14.99 -6.76
N ARG A 128 3.33 16.00 -7.20
CA ARG A 128 2.19 15.79 -8.13
C ARG A 128 2.63 15.20 -9.46
N CYS A 129 3.85 15.47 -9.91
CA CYS A 129 4.39 14.90 -11.14
C CYS A 129 4.48 13.37 -11.10
N LEU A 130 4.48 12.76 -9.91
CA LEU A 130 4.49 11.31 -9.73
C LEU A 130 3.09 10.68 -9.81
N GLY A 131 2.03 11.48 -9.78
CA GLY A 131 0.64 11.02 -9.83
C GLY A 131 0.34 10.05 -10.98
N PRO A 132 0.77 10.32 -12.22
CA PRO A 132 0.58 9.40 -13.35
C PRO A 132 1.24 8.02 -13.19
N PHE A 133 2.19 7.86 -12.28
CA PHE A 133 2.86 6.58 -11.99
C PHE A 133 2.19 5.79 -10.86
N LEU A 134 1.18 6.37 -10.20
CA LEU A 134 0.37 5.69 -9.20
C LEU A 134 -0.86 5.08 -9.89
N MET A 135 -1.06 3.80 -9.63
CA MET A 135 -2.15 3.03 -10.22
C MET A 135 -3.30 2.93 -9.24
N GLN A 136 -4.52 3.12 -9.74
CA GLN A 136 -5.72 2.92 -8.92
C GLN A 136 -6.03 1.43 -8.77
N GLU A 137 -5.92 0.69 -9.86
CA GLU A 137 -6.17 -0.75 -9.92
C GLU A 137 -5.02 -1.45 -10.66
N VAL A 138 -4.68 -2.65 -10.17
CA VAL A 138 -3.63 -3.53 -10.72
C VAL A 138 -4.19 -4.86 -11.14
#